data_AF-A0A957XSG1-F1
#
_entry.id   AF-A0A957XSG1-F1
#
_cell.length_a   1.000
_cell.length_b   1.000
_cell.length_c   1.000
_cell.angle_alpha   90.00
_cell.angle_beta   90.00
_cell.angle_gamma   90.00
#
_symmetry.space_group_name_H-M   'P 1'
#
loop_
_entity.id
_entity.type
_entity.pdbx_description
1 polymer ?
#
loop_
_entity_poly.entity_id
_entity_poly.type
_entity_poly.pdbx_seq_one_letter_code
_entity_poly.pdbx_strand_id
1 'polypeptide(L)'
;GASVALAETLGSAASFLCIDPAQFTVVGVEVNANHVRSVRSGWVTGTARPIHLGKSTHVWEIRIVNEEERLVCISRLTMAVVRLDR
;
A
#
# COMPACT_ATOMS: atom_id res chain seq x y z
N GLY A 1 0.73 -13.54 3.73
CA GLY A 1 1.96 -13.35 2.92
C GLY A 1 1.68 -12.57 1.65
N ALA A 2 1.26 -13.23 0.57
CA ALA A 2 1.10 -12.62 -0.76
C ALA A 2 0.25 -11.35 -0.79
N SER A 3 -0.90 -11.31 -0.08
CA SER A 3 -1.74 -10.10 -0.02
C SER A 3 -1.02 -8.90 0.62
N VAL A 4 -0.21 -9.15 1.66
CA VAL A 4 0.56 -8.11 2.33
C VAL A 4 1.67 -7.61 1.41
N ALA A 5 2.37 -8.50 0.72
CA ALA A 5 3.39 -8.11 -0.26
C ALA A 5 2.82 -7.26 -1.41
N LEU A 6 1.63 -7.63 -1.92
CA LEU A 6 0.91 -6.82 -2.92
C LEU A 6 0.51 -5.45 -2.36
N ALA A 7 -0.01 -5.40 -1.14
CA ALA A 7 -0.38 -4.15 -0.48
C ALA A 7 0.81 -3.22 -0.25
N GLU A 8 1.93 -3.77 0.25
CA GLU A 8 3.19 -3.05 0.45
C GLU A 8 3.70 -2.48 -0.87
N THR A 9 3.68 -3.28 -1.94
CA THR A 9 4.14 -2.86 -3.27
C THR A 9 3.29 -1.70 -3.79
N LEU A 10 1.97 -1.81 -3.71
CA LEU A 10 1.06 -0.77 -4.18
C LEU A 10 1.18 0.52 -3.38
N GLY A 11 1.18 0.43 -2.05
CA GLY A 11 1.25 1.62 -1.19
C GLY A 11 2.64 2.28 -1.21
N SER A 12 3.72 1.51 -1.37
CA SER A 12 5.07 2.04 -1.57
C SER A 12 5.20 2.79 -2.89
N ALA A 13 4.76 2.18 -3.99
CA ALA A 13 4.75 2.81 -5.30
C ALA A 13 3.88 4.08 -5.30
N ALA A 14 2.67 4.00 -4.76
CA ALA A 14 1.78 5.14 -4.67
C ALA A 14 2.37 6.27 -3.82
N SER A 15 3.03 5.96 -2.71
CA SER A 15 3.71 6.96 -1.88
C SER A 15 4.88 7.63 -2.59
N PHE A 16 5.68 6.84 -3.32
CA PHE A 16 6.81 7.36 -4.09
C PHE A 16 6.36 8.30 -5.21
N LEU A 17 5.21 8.01 -5.84
CA LEU A 17 4.61 8.88 -6.86
C LEU A 17 4.01 10.19 -6.30
N CYS A 18 3.87 10.31 -4.97
CA CYS A 18 3.34 11.50 -4.31
C CYS A 18 4.41 12.44 -3.76
N ILE A 19 5.70 12.15 -3.96
CA ILE A 19 6.83 12.97 -3.47
C ILE A 19 7.72 13.43 -4.62
N ASP A 20 8.62 14.39 -4.35
CA ASP A 20 9.74 14.69 -5.24
C ASP A 20 10.89 13.69 -5.02
N PRO A 21 11.15 12.76 -5.95
CA PRO A 21 12.15 11.72 -5.77
C PRO A 21 13.60 12.26 -5.82
N ALA A 22 13.82 13.51 -6.23
CA ALA A 22 15.14 14.14 -6.18
C ALA A 22 15.49 14.63 -4.77
N GLN A 23 14.50 14.81 -3.90
CA GLN A 23 14.66 15.36 -2.55
C GLN A 23 14.28 14.37 -1.45
N PHE A 24 13.35 13.45 -1.73
CA PHE A 24 12.79 12.53 -0.75
C PHE A 24 12.74 11.10 -1.28
N THR A 25 12.65 10.16 -0.35
CA THR A 25 12.29 8.76 -0.59
C THR A 25 11.19 8.34 0.39
N VAL A 26 10.61 7.16 0.19
CA VAL A 26 9.63 6.58 1.10
C VAL A 26 10.07 5.20 1.59
N VAL A 27 9.78 4.91 2.86
CA VAL A 27 10.06 3.61 3.47
C VAL A 27 8.85 3.12 4.26
N GLY A 28 8.55 1.82 4.16
CA GLY A 28 7.47 1.20 4.93
C GLY A 28 7.79 1.21 6.41
N VAL A 29 6.82 1.66 7.23
CA VAL A 29 6.96 1.73 8.69
C VAL A 29 6.14 0.63 9.35
N GLU A 30 4.89 0.48 8.92
CA GLU A 30 3.94 -0.47 9.47
C GLU A 30 2.95 -0.88 8.40
N VAL A 31 2.66 -2.17 8.34
CA VAL A 31 1.60 -2.73 7.52
C VAL A 31 0.75 -3.66 8.37
N ASN A 32 -0.56 -3.44 8.35
CA ASN A 32 -1.53 -4.40 8.86
C ASN A 32 -2.40 -4.91 7.72
N ALA A 33 -2.95 -6.12 7.91
CA ALA A 33 -3.87 -6.70 6.96
C ALA A 33 -4.85 -7.64 7.65
N ASN A 34 -6.09 -7.63 7.18
CA ASN A 34 -7.11 -8.60 7.53
C ASN A 34 -7.46 -9.44 6.29
N HIS A 35 -7.19 -10.74 6.39
CA HIS A 35 -7.57 -11.72 5.37
C HIS A 35 -9.05 -12.07 5.54
N VAL A 36 -9.90 -11.51 4.68
CA VAL A 36 -11.35 -11.65 4.75
C VAL A 36 -11.80 -12.91 4.00
N ARG A 37 -11.11 -13.27 2.92
CA ARG A 37 -11.46 -14.43 2.11
C ARG A 37 -10.27 -15.09 1.44
N SER A 38 -10.36 -16.41 1.29
CA SER A 38 -9.42 -17.21 0.51
C SER A 38 -9.70 -17.13 -1.00
N VAL A 39 -8.63 -17.06 -1.80
CA VAL A 39 -8.65 -17.22 -3.27
C VAL A 39 -7.71 -18.36 -3.61
N ARG A 40 -8.19 -19.35 -4.39
CA ARG A 40 -7.41 -20.55 -4.74
C ARG A 40 -6.86 -20.53 -6.18
N SER A 41 -7.46 -19.74 -7.05
CA SER A 41 -7.10 -19.59 -8.47
C SER A 41 -7.66 -18.28 -9.01
N GLY A 42 -7.21 -17.87 -10.20
CA GLY A 42 -7.63 -16.63 -10.85
C GLY A 42 -6.83 -15.42 -10.38
N TRP A 43 -7.32 -14.22 -10.70
CA TRP A 43 -6.66 -12.96 -10.38
C TRP A 43 -7.23 -12.28 -9.14
N VAL A 44 -6.40 -11.44 -8.53
CA VAL A 44 -6.82 -10.45 -7.56
C VAL A 44 -6.35 -9.08 -8.00
N THR A 45 -7.17 -8.06 -7.74
CA THR A 45 -6.88 -6.66 -8.03
C THR A 45 -6.73 -5.91 -6.73
N GLY A 46 -5.56 -5.30 -6.53
CA GLY A 46 -5.31 -4.39 -5.41
C GLY A 46 -5.49 -2.94 -5.83
N THR A 47 -6.18 -2.14 -5.02
CA THR A 47 -6.31 -0.68 -5.18
C THR A 47 -5.82 0.02 -3.93
N ALA A 48 -4.80 0.86 -4.05
CA ALA A 48 -4.34 1.75 -2.99
C ALA A 48 -5.06 3.11 -3.09
N ARG A 49 -5.62 3.59 -1.99
CA ARG A 49 -6.23 4.91 -1.86
C ARG A 49 -5.59 5.67 -0.70
N PRO A 50 -5.23 6.95 -0.87
CA PRO A 50 -4.62 7.71 0.20
C PRO A 50 -5.67 8.01 1.26
N ILE A 51 -5.33 7.77 2.52
CA ILE A 51 -6.09 8.22 3.69
C ILE A 51 -5.48 9.53 4.21
N HIS A 52 -4.15 9.63 4.18
CA HIS A 52 -3.41 10.81 4.59
C HIS A 52 -2.12 10.95 3.76
N LEU A 53 -1.83 12.16 3.26
CA LEU A 53 -0.60 12.51 2.55
C LEU A 53 0.07 13.69 3.26
N GLY A 54 0.83 13.39 4.32
CA GLY A 54 1.59 14.38 5.08
C GLY A 54 3.02 14.53 4.58
N LYS A 55 3.72 15.55 5.10
CA LYS A 55 5.12 15.82 4.74
C LYS A 55 6.13 14.77 5.22
N SER A 56 5.81 14.10 6.33
CA SER A 56 6.68 13.11 6.97
C SER A 56 6.11 11.69 6.94
N THR A 57 4.80 11.54 6.72
CA THR A 57 4.14 10.23 6.66
C THR A 57 2.99 10.22 5.66
N HIS A 58 2.82 9.09 4.98
CA HIS A 58 1.62 8.77 4.22
C HIS A 58 0.92 7.57 4.86
N VAL A 59 -0.41 7.54 4.77
CA VAL A 59 -1.23 6.40 5.19
C VAL A 59 -2.15 6.01 4.04
N TRP A 60 -2.14 4.73 3.68
CA TRP A 60 -2.89 4.17 2.55
C TRP A 60 -3.87 3.11 3.01
N GLU A 61 -5.08 3.11 2.46
CA GLU A 61 -5.95 1.94 2.44
C GLU A 61 -5.64 1.15 1.19
N ILE A 62 -5.39 -0.15 1.33
CA ILE A 62 -5.30 -1.06 0.19
C ILE A 62 -6.42 -2.08 0.30
N ARG A 63 -7.27 -2.12 -0.72
CA ARG A 63 -8.31 -3.14 -0.88
C ARG A 63 -7.90 -4.09 -1.98
N ILE A 64 -7.89 -5.38 -1.68
CA ILE A 64 -7.65 -6.45 -2.64
C ILE A 64 -8.96 -7.20 -2.83
N VAL A 65 -9.42 -7.28 -4.07
CA VAL A 65 -10.66 -7.96 -4.48
C VAL A 65 -10.36 -9.06 -5.49
N ASN A 66 -11.24 -10.05 -5.60
CA ASN A 66 -11.19 -11.04 -6.68
C ASN A 66 -11.94 -10.52 -7.92
N GLU A 67 -11.99 -11.33 -8.99
CA GLU A 67 -12.67 -10.99 -10.26
C GLU A 67 -14.19 -10.75 -10.13
N GLU A 68 -14.79 -11.19 -9.03
CA GLU A 68 -16.20 -10.92 -8.70
C GLU A 68 -16.37 -9.67 -7.81
N GLU A 69 -15.35 -8.81 -7.71
CA GLU A 69 -15.32 -7.60 -6.89
C GLU A 69 -15.52 -7.84 -5.38
N ARG A 70 -15.31 -9.08 -4.94
CA ARG A 70 -15.50 -9.42 -3.54
C ARG A 70 -14.21 -9.25 -2.76
N LEU A 71 -14.31 -8.64 -1.57
CA LEU A 71 -13.14 -8.36 -0.72
C LEU A 71 -12.41 -9.64 -0.29
N VAL A 72 -11.12 -9.69 -0.61
CA VAL A 72 -10.18 -10.76 -0.27
C VAL A 72 -9.34 -10.35 0.93
N CYS A 73 -8.78 -9.14 0.88
CA CYS A 73 -7.93 -8.60 1.92
C CYS A 73 -8.11 -7.08 1.98
N ILE A 74 -8.14 -6.53 3.19
CA ILE A 74 -7.97 -5.10 3.42
C ILE A 74 -6.69 -4.88 4.21
N SER A 75 -5.95 -3.84 3.88
CA SER A 75 -4.68 -3.51 4.51
C SER A 75 -4.57 -2.00 4.69
N ARG A 76 -3.88 -1.59 5.75
CA ARG A 76 -3.41 -0.23 5.93
C ARG A 76 -1.90 -0.23 5.94
N LEU A 77 -1.31 0.65 5.14
CA LEU A 77 0.13 0.84 5.03
C LEU A 77 0.51 2.25 5.47
N THR A 78 1.43 2.34 6.41
CA THR A 78 2.06 3.59 6.82
C THR A 78 3.45 3.68 6.21
N MET A 79 3.70 4.75 5.46
CA MET A 79 5.00 5.06 4.85
C MET A 79 5.60 6.29 5.50
N ALA A 80 6.89 6.26 5.83
CA ALA A 80 7.64 7.46 6.19
C ALA A 80 8.18 8.12 4.92
N VAL A 81 8.09 9.46 4.85
CA VAL A 81 8.75 10.28 3.84
C VAL A 81 10.04 10.80 4.45
N VAL A 82 11.16 10.42 3.84
CA VAL A 82 12.51 10.68 4.36
C VAL A 82 13.26 11.55 3.36
N ARG A 83 13.93 12.59 3.84
CA ARG A 83 14.78 13.43 2.99
C ARG A 83 16.02 12.65 2.58
N LEU A 84 16.41 12.75 1.32
CA LEU A 84 17.68 12.22 0.85
C LEU A 84 18.79 13.15 1.36
N ASP A 85 19.53 12.70 2.36
CA ASP A 85 20.69 13.42 2.86
C ASP A 85 21.76 13.43 1.76
N ARG A 86 22.24 14.64 1.40
CA ARG A 86 23.42 14.81 0.54
C ARG A 86 24.66 14.97 1.40
#